data_AF-A0A9E4JJG9-F1
#
_entry.id   AF-A0A9E4JJG9-F1
#
_cell.length_a   1.000
_cell.length_b   1.000
_cell.length_c   1.000
_cell.angle_alpha   90.00
_cell.angle_beta   90.00
_cell.angle_gamma   90.00
#
_symmetry.space_group_name_H-M   'P 1'
#
loop_
_entity.id
_entity.type
_entity.pdbx_description
1 polymer ?
#
loop_
_entity_poly.entity_id
_entity_poly.type
_entity_poly.pdbx_seq_one_letter_code
_entity_poly.pdbx_strand_id
1 'polypeptide(L)'
;MFHPGSVVDGGLQAEPIGQTVRRALLTLTGASDEVEAWRRFIRPGEVVGLKVNPVGLSRGRGGRRTAISSPETIMAVVQGLTKAGIAPKDIVLFDRYRDAFMNCGYHRLADRLGTRWAASSVGYDETQIDPSGYSVGDPGKEKEHGAARTDGSPGVSGYDPEHFAEFAYVHPLNAPDAPHSRRSYVSQIVTRQVDKIINLCVLKEHSSAGVTGALKNLSHGLVNNVSRTHAIPSLNQCRTFIPAVVALPVIRQKVVLHIMEAFVGIYQGGPFASAYAWEPKALMMSTDPVAMDRLAWDLIDAQRARVRLPALAKSGLLLPGYASDRDEKESFHRRQPEHIELAGVSGLGVFRRTEAEWRRVHEGSERGGRKLRTIQHRRIALGEPAE
;
A
#
# COMPACT_ATOMS: atom_id res chain seq x y z
N MET A 1 -2.11 -2.40 -16.30
CA MET A 1 -1.62 -1.60 -17.45
C MET A 1 -0.11 -1.70 -17.53
N PHE A 2 0.46 -2.02 -18.68
CA PHE A 2 1.90 -1.95 -18.94
C PHE A 2 2.21 -0.80 -19.89
N HIS A 3 3.20 0.02 -19.54
CA HIS A 3 3.65 1.14 -20.38
C HIS A 3 5.19 1.17 -20.43
N PRO A 4 5.83 0.86 -21.58
CA PRO A 4 7.29 0.75 -21.67
C PRO A 4 8.02 2.08 -21.41
N GLY A 5 7.39 3.21 -21.78
CA GLY A 5 7.88 4.55 -21.51
C GLY A 5 7.68 5.07 -20.08
N SER A 6 7.06 4.31 -19.17
CA SER A 6 6.86 4.77 -17.78
C SER A 6 8.17 4.93 -16.99
N VAL A 7 9.23 4.22 -17.41
CA VAL A 7 10.57 4.31 -16.84
C VAL A 7 11.59 4.37 -17.97
N VAL A 8 12.43 5.41 -17.97
CA VAL A 8 13.51 5.65 -18.93
C VAL A 8 14.79 5.97 -18.14
N ASP A 9 15.85 5.20 -18.38
CA ASP A 9 17.13 5.31 -17.66
C ASP A 9 16.97 5.37 -16.13
N GLY A 10 16.11 4.48 -15.62
CA GLY A 10 15.73 4.37 -14.22
C GLY A 10 14.82 5.50 -13.71
N GLY A 11 14.54 6.54 -14.50
CA GLY A 11 13.69 7.67 -14.12
C GLY A 11 12.24 7.48 -14.51
N LEU A 12 11.33 7.78 -13.59
CA LEU A 12 9.88 7.80 -13.85
C LEU A 12 9.51 8.93 -14.80
N GLN A 13 8.55 8.69 -15.69
CA GLN A 13 8.12 9.63 -16.73
C GLN A 13 6.68 10.08 -16.48
N ALA A 14 6.49 11.36 -16.14
CA ALA A 14 5.20 11.90 -15.71
C ALA A 14 4.07 11.69 -16.74
N GLU A 15 4.32 11.99 -18.01
CA GLU A 15 3.30 11.88 -19.06
C GLU A 15 2.87 10.42 -19.31
N PRO A 16 3.79 9.47 -19.61
CA PRO A 16 3.47 8.04 -19.69
C PRO A 16 2.70 7.50 -18.47
N ILE A 17 3.08 7.94 -17.27
CA ILE A 17 2.41 7.53 -16.02
C ILE A 17 0.99 8.09 -15.96
N GLY A 18 0.79 9.38 -16.28
CA GLY A 18 -0.54 9.99 -16.35
C GLY A 18 -1.46 9.31 -17.36
N GLN A 19 -0.94 8.99 -18.55
CA GLN A 19 -1.67 8.21 -19.56
C GLN A 19 -2.08 6.84 -19.02
N THR A 20 -1.15 6.16 -18.33
CA THR A 20 -1.39 4.86 -17.71
C THR A 20 -2.48 4.91 -16.64
N VAL A 21 -2.46 5.92 -15.76
CA VAL A 21 -3.49 6.15 -14.72
C VAL A 21 -4.86 6.34 -15.35
N ARG A 22 -4.98 7.28 -16.30
CA ARG A 22 -6.24 7.57 -17.00
C ARG A 22 -6.79 6.34 -17.70
N ARG A 23 -5.95 5.61 -18.45
CA ARG A 23 -6.37 4.42 -19.19
C ARG A 23 -6.79 3.29 -18.25
N ALA A 24 -6.07 3.08 -17.15
CA ALA A 24 -6.43 2.10 -16.12
C ALA A 24 -7.82 2.40 -15.57
N LEU A 25 -8.09 3.67 -15.24
CA LEU A 25 -9.37 4.12 -14.71
C LEU A 25 -10.52 3.88 -15.69
N LEU A 26 -10.38 4.31 -16.95
CA LEU A 26 -11.38 4.09 -17.99
C LEU A 26 -11.63 2.60 -18.24
N THR A 27 -10.58 1.78 -18.21
CA THR A 27 -10.70 0.33 -18.41
C THR A 27 -11.40 -0.36 -17.25
N LEU A 28 -11.16 0.09 -16.02
CA LEU A 28 -11.80 -0.45 -14.81
C LEU A 28 -13.28 -0.09 -14.76
N THR A 29 -13.63 1.16 -15.08
CA THR A 29 -15.01 1.65 -14.96
C THR A 29 -15.87 1.41 -16.20
N GLY A 30 -15.25 1.28 -17.37
CA GLY A 30 -15.95 1.29 -18.66
C GLY A 30 -16.58 2.63 -19.02
N ALA A 31 -16.22 3.71 -18.32
CA ALA A 31 -16.70 5.07 -18.60
C ALA A 31 -16.12 5.62 -19.91
N SER A 32 -16.84 6.55 -20.55
CA SER A 32 -16.39 7.15 -21.82
C SER A 32 -15.29 8.19 -21.64
N ASP A 33 -15.22 8.82 -20.47
CA ASP A 33 -14.24 9.86 -20.17
C ASP A 33 -13.77 9.82 -18.71
N GLU A 34 -12.68 10.55 -18.46
CA GLU A 34 -11.96 10.54 -17.18
C GLU A 34 -12.81 11.12 -16.03
N VAL A 35 -13.64 12.12 -16.31
CA VAL A 35 -14.47 12.78 -15.28
C VAL A 35 -15.57 11.83 -14.82
N GLU A 36 -16.28 11.21 -15.76
CA GLU A 36 -17.29 10.20 -15.44
C GLU A 36 -16.67 9.03 -14.67
N ALA A 37 -15.47 8.58 -15.08
CA ALA A 37 -14.77 7.49 -14.45
C ALA A 37 -14.41 7.77 -12.98
N TRP A 38 -13.85 8.95 -12.68
CA TRP A 38 -13.56 9.35 -11.29
C TRP A 38 -14.85 9.49 -10.47
N ARG A 39 -15.92 10.03 -11.06
CA ARG A 39 -17.22 10.22 -10.41
C ARG A 39 -17.94 8.92 -10.04
N ARG A 40 -17.45 7.75 -10.49
CA ARG A 40 -17.90 6.43 -9.99
C ARG A 40 -17.49 6.19 -8.53
N PHE A 41 -16.42 6.82 -8.06
CA PHE A 41 -15.83 6.57 -6.74
C PHE A 41 -15.95 7.75 -5.78
N ILE A 42 -16.01 8.96 -6.31
CA ILE A 42 -15.98 10.22 -5.56
C ILE A 42 -17.02 11.21 -6.10
N ARG A 43 -17.42 12.19 -5.29
CA ARG A 43 -18.40 13.22 -5.65
C ARG A 43 -17.87 14.62 -5.34
N PRO A 44 -18.20 15.64 -6.15
CA PRO A 44 -17.92 17.03 -5.79
C PRO A 44 -18.43 17.36 -4.38
N GLY A 45 -17.59 18.02 -3.58
CA GLY A 45 -17.88 18.34 -2.17
C GLY A 45 -17.38 17.31 -1.16
N GLU A 46 -16.99 16.10 -1.57
CA GLU A 46 -16.31 15.14 -0.69
C GLU A 46 -14.84 15.51 -0.46
N VAL A 47 -14.34 15.21 0.73
CA VAL A 47 -12.93 15.26 1.06
C VAL A 47 -12.28 13.91 0.75
N VAL A 48 -11.29 13.91 -0.15
CA VAL A 48 -10.63 12.70 -0.65
C VAL A 48 -9.24 12.55 -0.05
N GLY A 49 -9.03 11.49 0.72
CA GLY A 49 -7.71 11.09 1.21
C GLY A 49 -6.94 10.28 0.18
N LEU A 50 -5.71 10.69 -0.12
CA LEU A 50 -4.73 9.91 -0.88
C LEU A 50 -3.74 9.25 0.09
N LYS A 51 -3.96 7.97 0.38
CA LYS A 51 -3.09 7.19 1.26
C LYS A 51 -1.83 6.79 0.48
N VAL A 52 -0.74 7.54 0.66
CA VAL A 52 0.55 7.27 0.00
C VAL A 52 1.38 6.23 0.76
N ASN A 53 2.42 5.71 0.12
CA ASN A 53 3.42 4.84 0.72
C ASN A 53 4.83 5.48 0.59
N PRO A 54 5.38 6.06 1.67
CA PRO A 54 6.75 6.59 1.70
C PRO A 54 7.81 5.56 2.12
N VAL A 55 7.41 4.40 2.66
CA VAL A 55 8.34 3.44 3.26
C VAL A 55 9.08 2.69 2.15
N GLY A 56 10.41 2.76 2.18
CA GLY A 56 11.29 2.14 1.19
C GLY A 56 12.02 3.12 0.29
N LEU A 57 11.97 4.41 0.60
CA LEU A 57 12.91 5.38 0.04
C LEU A 57 14.34 5.00 0.44
N SER A 58 15.19 4.73 -0.55
CA SER A 58 16.61 4.46 -0.41
C SER A 58 17.39 5.55 -1.15
N ARG A 59 18.28 6.25 -0.45
CA ARG A 59 19.19 7.25 -1.04
C ARG A 59 20.54 6.58 -1.33
N GLY A 60 20.70 5.99 -2.52
CA GLY A 60 21.93 5.34 -2.96
C GLY A 60 22.67 6.12 -4.05
N ARG A 61 24.01 5.97 -4.12
CA ARG A 61 24.82 6.42 -5.27
C ARG A 61 24.33 5.69 -6.53
N GLY A 62 23.90 6.44 -7.54
CA GLY A 62 23.40 5.91 -8.82
C GLY A 62 21.94 6.23 -9.14
N GLY A 63 21.17 6.69 -8.15
CA GLY A 63 19.83 7.26 -8.36
C GLY A 63 18.74 6.26 -8.79
N ARG A 64 17.56 6.42 -8.19
CA ARG A 64 16.23 6.21 -8.81
C ARG A 64 15.43 4.93 -8.60
N ARG A 65 15.92 3.84 -7.99
CA ARG A 65 15.09 2.64 -7.85
C ARG A 65 14.55 2.41 -6.45
N THR A 66 13.50 3.16 -6.10
CA THR A 66 12.73 3.01 -4.86
C THR A 66 11.27 2.76 -5.19
N ALA A 67 10.65 1.76 -4.56
CA ALA A 67 9.22 1.54 -4.67
C ALA A 67 8.48 2.34 -3.59
N ILE A 68 8.13 3.60 -3.90
CA ILE A 68 7.28 4.48 -3.10
C ILE A 68 6.16 5.01 -4.00
N SER A 69 5.10 5.60 -3.45
CA SER A 69 4.12 6.32 -4.29
C SER A 69 4.79 7.49 -5.00
N SER A 70 4.93 7.41 -6.31
CA SER A 70 5.71 8.43 -7.03
C SER A 70 5.00 9.79 -7.06
N PRO A 71 5.76 10.91 -7.07
CA PRO A 71 5.21 12.23 -7.36
C PRO A 71 4.39 12.25 -8.66
N GLU A 72 4.83 11.52 -9.69
CA GLU A 72 4.18 11.40 -10.99
C GLU A 72 2.77 10.80 -10.87
N THR A 73 2.63 9.68 -10.16
CA THR A 73 1.32 9.05 -9.91
C THR A 73 0.44 9.96 -9.07
N ILE A 74 0.98 10.56 -8.00
CA ILE A 74 0.22 11.47 -7.12
C ILE A 74 -0.31 12.66 -7.92
N MET A 75 0.52 13.30 -8.75
CA MET A 75 0.12 14.41 -9.60
C MET A 75 -0.97 14.01 -10.59
N ALA A 76 -0.84 12.85 -11.25
CA ALA A 76 -1.85 12.36 -12.18
C ALA A 76 -3.20 12.12 -11.50
N VAL A 77 -3.21 11.53 -10.30
CA VAL A 77 -4.44 11.31 -9.52
C VAL A 77 -5.04 12.64 -9.08
N VAL A 78 -4.26 13.56 -8.52
CA VAL A 78 -4.75 14.90 -8.11
C VAL A 78 -5.36 15.65 -9.29
N GLN A 79 -4.70 15.67 -10.44
CA GLN A 79 -5.23 16.30 -11.65
C GLN A 79 -6.55 15.67 -12.10
N GLY A 80 -6.65 14.34 -12.06
CA GLY A 80 -7.89 13.61 -12.38
C GLY A 80 -9.05 13.98 -11.44
N LEU A 81 -8.79 14.00 -10.12
CA LEU A 81 -9.79 14.39 -9.11
C LEU A 81 -10.22 15.85 -9.26
N THR A 82 -9.29 16.76 -9.56
CA THR A 82 -9.59 18.17 -9.82
C THR A 82 -10.48 18.35 -11.04
N LYS A 83 -10.21 17.65 -12.14
CA LYS A 83 -11.12 17.63 -13.31
C LYS A 83 -12.50 17.07 -12.96
N ALA A 84 -12.57 16.12 -12.03
CA ALA A 84 -13.83 15.53 -11.59
C ALA A 84 -14.68 16.47 -10.69
N GLY A 85 -14.10 17.59 -10.23
CA GLY A 85 -14.76 18.62 -9.44
C GLY A 85 -14.39 18.61 -7.95
N ILE A 86 -13.32 17.91 -7.55
CA ILE A 86 -12.78 18.01 -6.18
C ILE A 86 -11.82 19.20 -6.13
N ALA A 87 -12.08 20.17 -5.26
CA ALA A 87 -11.16 21.27 -5.08
C ALA A 87 -9.84 20.75 -4.49
N PRO A 88 -8.66 21.25 -4.90
CA PRO A 88 -7.38 20.76 -4.37
C PRO A 88 -7.30 20.76 -2.84
N LYS A 89 -7.85 21.77 -2.17
CA LYS A 89 -7.94 21.87 -0.70
C LYS A 89 -8.74 20.74 -0.03
N ASP A 90 -9.62 20.09 -0.78
CA ASP A 90 -10.45 18.95 -0.35
C ASP A 90 -9.75 17.62 -0.66
N ILE A 91 -8.51 17.64 -1.14
CA ILE A 91 -7.65 16.47 -1.29
C ILE A 91 -6.61 16.48 -0.16
N VAL A 92 -6.48 15.36 0.55
CA VAL A 92 -5.53 15.18 1.67
C VAL A 92 -4.52 14.10 1.31
N LEU A 93 -3.25 14.45 1.08
CA LEU A 93 -2.17 13.48 0.97
C LEU A 93 -1.76 13.05 2.38
N PHE A 94 -1.77 11.76 2.68
CA PHE A 94 -1.46 11.33 4.04
C PHE A 94 -0.79 9.97 4.14
N ASP A 95 -0.06 9.80 5.24
CA ASP A 95 0.48 8.53 5.71
C ASP A 95 0.57 8.53 7.25
N ARG A 96 1.09 7.45 7.83
CA ARG A 96 1.29 7.32 9.26
C ARG A 96 2.38 8.23 9.82
N TYR A 97 3.59 8.22 9.23
CA TYR A 97 4.76 8.90 9.80
C TYR A 97 5.10 10.18 9.06
N ARG A 98 5.08 11.31 9.80
CA ARG A 98 5.44 12.63 9.29
C ARG A 98 6.86 12.64 8.71
N ASP A 99 7.83 12.06 9.40
CA ASP A 99 9.23 12.12 8.97
C ASP A 99 9.46 11.37 7.67
N ALA A 100 8.86 10.19 7.51
CA ALA A 100 8.92 9.43 6.25
C ALA A 100 8.23 10.18 5.10
N PHE A 101 7.06 10.78 5.38
CA PHE A 101 6.31 11.60 4.42
C PHE A 101 7.12 12.82 3.97
N MET A 102 7.77 13.51 4.91
CA MET A 102 8.61 14.66 4.64
C MET A 102 9.90 14.29 3.89
N ASN A 103 10.52 13.17 4.25
CA ASN A 103 11.73 12.68 3.61
C ASN A 103 11.52 12.35 2.12
N CYS A 104 10.31 11.90 1.75
CA CYS A 104 9.89 11.71 0.36
C CYS A 104 9.54 13.02 -0.36
N GLY A 105 9.46 14.15 0.35
CA GLY A 105 9.09 15.44 -0.22
C GLY A 105 7.61 15.63 -0.48
N TYR A 106 6.74 14.75 0.06
CA TYR A 106 5.30 14.82 -0.21
C TYR A 106 4.62 16.08 0.34
N HIS A 107 5.10 16.65 1.46
CA HIS A 107 4.63 17.95 1.97
C HIS A 107 4.81 19.08 0.94
N ARG A 108 6.01 19.22 0.36
CA ARG A 108 6.27 20.19 -0.71
C ARG A 108 5.47 19.93 -1.97
N LEU A 109 5.24 18.65 -2.30
CA LEU A 109 4.36 18.28 -3.40
C LEU A 109 2.92 18.72 -3.11
N ALA A 110 2.42 18.52 -1.89
CA ALA A 110 1.09 18.91 -1.48
C ALA A 110 0.91 20.43 -1.58
N ASP A 111 1.87 21.21 -1.07
CA ASP A 111 1.87 22.68 -1.15
C ASP A 111 1.81 23.16 -2.60
N ARG A 112 2.67 22.59 -3.47
CA ARG A 112 2.71 22.93 -4.91
C ARG A 112 1.40 22.59 -5.64
N LEU A 113 0.69 21.56 -5.19
CA LEU A 113 -0.60 21.16 -5.76
C LEU A 113 -1.79 21.90 -5.14
N GLY A 114 -1.59 22.72 -4.11
CA GLY A 114 -2.66 23.37 -3.36
C GLY A 114 -3.54 22.39 -2.57
N THR A 115 -2.99 21.21 -2.26
CA THR A 115 -3.66 20.16 -1.49
C THR A 115 -3.27 20.21 -0.03
N ARG A 116 -4.08 19.60 0.84
CA ARG A 116 -3.69 19.40 2.25
C ARG A 116 -2.78 18.18 2.38
N TRP A 117 -2.02 18.14 3.47
CA TRP A 117 -1.36 16.91 3.89
C TRP A 117 -1.50 16.70 5.40
N ALA A 118 -1.43 15.44 5.82
CA ALA A 118 -1.53 15.06 7.22
C ALA A 118 -0.70 13.81 7.52
N ALA A 119 -0.28 13.67 8.78
CA ALA A 119 0.36 12.47 9.30
C ALA A 119 -0.25 12.08 10.64
N SER A 120 -0.27 10.78 10.97
CA SER A 120 -0.89 10.28 12.21
C SER A 120 0.05 10.32 13.41
N SER A 121 1.36 10.22 13.18
CA SER A 121 2.42 10.25 14.19
C SER A 121 3.68 10.88 13.61
N VAL A 122 4.56 11.39 14.49
CA VAL A 122 5.77 12.11 14.06
C VAL A 122 6.72 11.16 13.33
N GLY A 123 7.12 10.10 14.02
CA GLY A 123 8.10 9.14 13.52
C GLY A 123 7.86 7.76 14.10
N TYR A 124 8.77 6.84 13.78
CA TYR A 124 8.75 5.51 14.36
C TYR A 124 9.26 5.57 15.81
N ASP A 125 8.43 5.10 16.72
CA ASP A 125 8.84 4.59 18.03
C ASP A 125 8.52 3.10 18.12
N GLU A 126 9.14 2.40 19.07
CA GLU A 126 9.05 0.93 19.16
C GLU A 126 7.73 0.46 19.77
N THR A 127 7.20 1.18 20.77
CA THR A 127 6.01 0.77 21.55
C THR A 127 4.71 1.06 20.81
N GLN A 128 4.62 2.22 20.16
CA GLN A 128 3.55 2.70 19.28
C GLN A 128 2.16 2.76 19.92
N ILE A 129 2.10 2.90 21.25
CA ILE A 129 0.86 2.90 22.03
C ILE A 129 0.28 4.29 22.29
N ASP A 130 1.07 5.35 22.11
CA ASP A 130 0.62 6.73 22.32
C ASP A 130 -0.43 7.17 21.29
N PRO A 131 -1.67 7.45 21.71
CA PRO A 131 -2.72 7.89 20.79
C PRO A 131 -2.50 9.33 20.29
N SER A 132 -1.68 10.15 20.95
CA SER A 132 -1.38 11.51 20.46
C SER A 132 -0.46 11.52 19.24
N GLY A 133 0.26 10.41 19.00
CA GLY A 133 1.19 10.27 17.87
C GLY A 133 2.54 10.99 18.06
N TYR A 134 2.85 11.47 19.26
CA TYR A 134 4.11 12.13 19.60
C TYR A 134 5.10 11.21 20.34
N SER A 135 4.79 9.92 20.41
CA SER A 135 5.60 8.89 21.08
C SER A 135 5.74 9.10 22.59
N VAL A 136 4.69 9.64 23.23
CA VAL A 136 4.63 9.82 24.69
C VAL A 136 4.85 8.47 25.41
N GLY A 137 5.77 8.45 26.37
CA GLY A 137 6.19 7.25 27.10
C GLY A 137 7.53 6.65 26.64
N ASP A 138 8.15 7.17 25.58
CA ASP A 138 9.52 6.85 25.16
C ASP A 138 10.38 8.13 25.24
N PRO A 139 11.14 8.34 26.34
CA PRO A 139 11.89 9.58 26.55
C PRO A 139 12.90 9.90 25.43
N GLY A 140 13.46 8.86 24.79
CA GLY A 140 14.39 9.04 23.68
C GLY A 140 13.66 9.60 22.46
N LYS A 141 12.51 9.00 22.12
CA LYS A 141 11.68 9.41 20.99
C LYS A 141 10.92 10.70 21.23
N GLU A 142 10.43 10.96 22.43
CA GLU A 142 9.84 12.26 22.78
C GLU A 142 10.84 13.40 22.59
N LYS A 143 12.09 13.21 23.01
CA LYS A 143 13.15 14.19 22.80
C LYS A 143 13.47 14.37 21.32
N GLU A 144 13.58 13.27 20.56
CA GLU A 144 13.83 13.29 19.11
C GLU A 144 12.69 14.01 18.36
N HIS A 145 11.44 13.74 18.73
CA HIS A 145 10.23 14.26 18.07
C HIS A 145 9.77 15.61 18.61
N GLY A 146 10.38 16.14 19.67
CA GLY A 146 9.95 17.38 20.34
C GLY A 146 9.92 18.59 19.40
N ALA A 147 10.86 18.68 18.45
CA ALA A 147 10.91 19.76 17.47
C ALA A 147 9.70 19.78 16.52
N ALA A 148 9.08 18.63 16.25
CA ALA A 148 7.90 18.53 15.38
C ALA A 148 6.67 19.26 15.94
N ARG A 149 6.69 19.63 17.23
CA ARG A 149 5.64 20.43 17.87
C ARG A 149 5.77 21.94 17.59
N THR A 150 6.97 22.39 17.22
CA THR A 150 7.29 23.83 17.16
C THR A 150 7.94 24.26 15.85
N ASP A 151 8.07 23.37 14.86
CA ASP A 151 8.75 23.66 13.59
C ASP A 151 7.87 24.38 12.53
N GLY A 152 6.67 24.82 12.92
CA GLY A 152 5.75 25.56 12.06
C GLY A 152 5.01 24.72 11.02
N SER A 153 5.27 23.41 10.94
CA SER A 153 4.46 22.50 10.13
C SER A 153 3.12 22.16 10.81
N PRO A 154 2.12 21.64 10.07
CA PRO A 154 0.97 21.01 10.67
C PRO A 154 1.40 19.93 11.68
N GLY A 155 0.78 19.96 12.88
CA GLY A 155 0.93 18.90 13.86
C GLY A 155 0.41 17.55 13.34
N VAL A 156 0.73 16.48 14.05
CA VAL A 156 0.21 15.14 13.72
C VAL A 156 -1.21 14.96 14.26
N SER A 157 -1.99 14.15 13.56
CA SER A 157 -3.42 13.96 13.85
C SER A 157 -3.70 12.97 14.99
N GLY A 158 -2.73 12.12 15.35
CA GLY A 158 -2.95 11.06 16.33
C GLY A 158 -3.96 10.01 15.88
N TYR A 159 -4.50 9.30 16.85
CA TYR A 159 -5.35 8.14 16.67
C TYR A 159 -6.64 8.26 17.50
N ASP A 160 -7.70 7.65 17.00
CA ASP A 160 -9.06 7.72 17.55
C ASP A 160 -9.28 6.54 18.54
N PRO A 161 -9.46 6.82 19.84
CA PRO A 161 -9.63 5.78 20.85
C PRO A 161 -10.93 4.99 20.71
N GLU A 162 -11.92 5.50 19.96
CA GLU A 162 -13.23 4.87 19.76
C GLU A 162 -13.22 3.83 18.63
N HIS A 163 -12.21 3.87 17.76
CA HIS A 163 -12.10 2.97 16.61
C HIS A 163 -10.79 2.19 16.66
N PHE A 164 -10.85 0.91 16.99
CA PHE A 164 -9.66 0.07 17.08
C PHE A 164 -9.93 -1.40 16.72
N ALA A 165 -8.84 -2.09 16.37
CA ALA A 165 -8.78 -3.55 16.40
C ALA A 165 -8.02 -4.00 17.66
N GLU A 166 -8.56 -5.00 18.36
CA GLU A 166 -7.95 -5.56 19.58
C GLU A 166 -7.39 -6.96 19.32
N PHE A 167 -6.25 -7.28 19.92
CA PHE A 167 -5.52 -8.53 19.69
C PHE A 167 -5.08 -9.19 21.00
N ALA A 168 -4.98 -10.53 20.97
CA ALA A 168 -4.58 -11.32 22.14
C ALA A 168 -3.09 -11.22 22.49
N TYR A 169 -2.28 -10.63 21.62
CA TYR A 169 -0.82 -10.47 21.77
C TYR A 169 -0.43 -9.00 21.85
N VAL A 170 0.69 -8.74 22.51
CA VAL A 170 1.27 -7.40 22.72
C VAL A 170 2.73 -7.37 22.26
N HIS A 171 3.27 -6.16 22.09
CA HIS A 171 4.71 -5.99 21.91
C HIS A 171 5.46 -6.44 23.18
N PRO A 172 6.64 -7.09 23.11
CA PRO A 172 7.39 -7.53 24.29
C PRO A 172 7.78 -6.40 25.27
N LEU A 173 7.85 -5.16 24.79
CA LEU A 173 8.13 -3.98 25.61
C LEU A 173 6.89 -3.38 26.28
N ASN A 174 5.68 -3.81 25.91
CA ASN A 174 4.43 -3.21 26.37
C ASN A 174 3.80 -4.08 27.46
N ALA A 175 3.22 -3.44 28.48
CA ALA A 175 2.55 -4.13 29.58
C ALA A 175 1.27 -4.85 29.08
N PRO A 176 1.11 -6.17 29.30
CA PRO A 176 0.00 -6.95 28.74
C PRO A 176 -1.36 -6.70 29.37
N ASP A 177 -1.40 -6.05 30.54
CA ASP A 177 -2.59 -5.64 31.28
C ASP A 177 -3.14 -4.28 30.83
N ALA A 178 -2.32 -3.45 30.18
CA ALA A 178 -2.75 -2.16 29.65
C ALA A 178 -3.57 -2.32 28.35
N PRO A 179 -4.80 -1.75 28.25
CA PRO A 179 -5.63 -1.88 27.04
C PRO A 179 -4.95 -1.36 25.76
N HIS A 180 -4.20 -0.25 25.85
CA HIS A 180 -3.49 0.35 24.71
C HIS A 180 -2.45 -0.61 24.10
N SER A 181 -1.87 -1.52 24.89
CA SER A 181 -0.92 -2.51 24.40
C SER A 181 -1.53 -3.52 23.43
N ARG A 182 -2.84 -3.77 23.55
CA ARG A 182 -3.59 -4.76 22.74
C ARG A 182 -4.31 -4.13 21.55
N ARG A 183 -4.49 -2.80 21.57
CA ARG A 183 -5.31 -2.06 20.62
C ARG A 183 -4.48 -1.37 19.55
N SER A 184 -4.95 -1.45 18.32
CA SER A 184 -4.51 -0.61 17.21
C SER A 184 -5.62 0.37 16.86
N TYR A 185 -5.43 1.62 17.28
CA TYR A 185 -6.35 2.72 17.08
C TYR A 185 -6.24 3.27 15.67
N VAL A 186 -7.38 3.55 15.04
CA VAL A 186 -7.47 4.10 13.69
C VAL A 186 -7.08 5.58 13.71
N SER A 187 -6.32 6.01 12.70
CA SER A 187 -5.91 7.41 12.53
C SER A 187 -7.10 8.36 12.53
N GLN A 188 -6.97 9.50 13.22
CA GLN A 188 -7.99 10.55 13.19
C GLN A 188 -8.16 11.16 11.79
N ILE A 189 -7.17 11.02 10.91
CA ILE A 189 -7.31 11.41 9.49
C ILE A 189 -8.44 10.60 8.85
N VAL A 190 -8.45 9.29 9.10
CA VAL A 190 -9.46 8.37 8.56
C VAL A 190 -10.81 8.60 9.22
N THR A 191 -10.87 8.79 10.54
CA THR A 191 -12.17 8.88 11.23
C THR A 191 -12.81 10.26 11.09
N ARG A 192 -12.02 11.34 11.05
CA ARG A 192 -12.52 12.72 11.15
C ARG A 192 -12.24 13.63 9.94
N GLN A 193 -11.23 13.33 9.11
CA GLN A 193 -10.75 14.33 8.11
C GLN A 193 -11.06 14.00 6.66
N VAL A 194 -11.44 12.76 6.32
CA VAL A 194 -11.70 12.34 4.93
C VAL A 194 -13.01 11.55 4.83
N ASP A 195 -13.69 11.70 3.71
CA ASP A 195 -14.92 10.98 3.36
C ASP A 195 -14.60 9.70 2.60
N LYS A 196 -13.71 9.80 1.62
CA LYS A 196 -13.26 8.70 0.75
C LYS A 196 -11.74 8.58 0.77
N ILE A 197 -11.24 7.36 0.58
CA ILE A 197 -9.81 7.06 0.51
C ILE A 197 -9.49 6.37 -0.82
N ILE A 198 -8.49 6.89 -1.51
CA ILE A 198 -7.80 6.21 -2.62
C ILE A 198 -6.45 5.71 -2.09
N ASN A 199 -6.23 4.41 -2.17
CA ASN A 199 -5.02 3.75 -1.68
C ASN A 199 -3.93 3.74 -2.77
N LEU A 200 -2.90 4.56 -2.61
CA LEU A 200 -1.73 4.57 -3.48
C LEU A 200 -0.68 3.62 -2.89
N CYS A 201 -0.73 2.36 -3.32
CA CYS A 201 0.13 1.30 -2.82
C CYS A 201 1.23 0.93 -3.83
N VAL A 202 2.19 0.10 -3.42
CA VAL A 202 3.38 -0.22 -4.22
C VAL A 202 3.64 -1.72 -4.27
N LEU A 203 4.12 -2.19 -5.43
CA LEU A 203 4.50 -3.59 -5.63
C LEU A 203 5.82 -3.87 -4.90
N LYS A 204 5.74 -4.48 -3.72
CA LYS A 204 6.92 -4.69 -2.89
C LYS A 204 6.79 -5.93 -2.01
N GLU A 205 7.84 -6.73 -2.03
CA GLU A 205 8.11 -7.79 -1.07
C GLU A 205 8.33 -7.20 0.34
N HIS A 206 8.01 -7.94 1.39
CA HIS A 206 8.29 -7.55 2.77
C HIS A 206 8.76 -8.74 3.61
N SER A 207 9.90 -8.60 4.30
CA SER A 207 10.57 -9.69 5.03
C SER A 207 9.70 -10.40 6.07
N SER A 208 8.75 -9.69 6.69
CA SER A 208 7.72 -10.30 7.55
C SER A 208 6.44 -10.70 6.79
N ALA A 209 5.70 -9.75 6.21
CA ALA A 209 4.38 -10.02 5.61
C ALA A 209 4.42 -10.78 4.28
N GLY A 210 5.58 -10.99 3.67
CA GLY A 210 5.76 -11.51 2.31
C GLY A 210 5.44 -10.45 1.25
N VAL A 211 4.26 -9.83 1.31
CA VAL A 211 3.80 -8.79 0.38
C VAL A 211 3.44 -7.53 1.17
N THR A 212 3.84 -6.37 0.66
CA THR A 212 3.33 -5.06 1.13
C THR A 212 1.96 -4.80 0.51
N GLY A 213 1.89 -4.50 -0.78
CA GLY A 213 0.63 -4.39 -1.49
C GLY A 213 -0.37 -3.39 -0.90
N ALA A 214 -1.64 -3.54 -1.27
CA ALA A 214 -2.76 -2.73 -0.84
C ALA A 214 -3.14 -2.99 0.62
N LEU A 215 -3.27 -4.26 1.02
CA LEU A 215 -3.74 -4.67 2.35
C LEU A 215 -2.77 -4.23 3.46
N LYS A 216 -1.45 -4.38 3.26
CA LYS A 216 -0.47 -3.90 4.24
C LYS A 216 -0.40 -2.38 4.29
N ASN A 217 -0.53 -1.70 3.14
CA ASN A 217 -0.52 -0.23 3.10
C ASN A 217 -1.66 0.39 3.92
N LEU A 218 -2.82 -0.28 3.95
CA LEU A 218 -3.96 0.10 4.80
C LEU A 218 -3.73 -0.31 6.25
N SER A 219 -3.48 -1.59 6.52
CA SER A 219 -3.38 -2.09 7.90
C SER A 219 -2.22 -1.49 8.70
N HIS A 220 -1.11 -1.14 8.08
CA HIS A 220 0.05 -0.56 8.78
C HIS A 220 0.10 0.96 8.68
N GLY A 221 -0.58 1.55 7.69
CA GLY A 221 -0.56 2.98 7.43
C GLY A 221 -1.73 3.74 8.05
N LEU A 222 -2.78 3.05 8.51
CA LEU A 222 -4.00 3.68 9.03
C LEU A 222 -4.22 3.50 10.54
N VAL A 223 -3.35 2.77 11.24
CA VAL A 223 -3.48 2.50 12.68
C VAL A 223 -2.14 2.61 13.41
N ASN A 224 -2.17 2.76 14.75
CA ASN A 224 -0.96 2.66 15.59
C ASN A 224 -0.67 1.22 16.05
N ASN A 225 0.37 1.07 16.90
CA ASN A 225 0.75 -0.17 17.57
C ASN A 225 1.23 -1.31 16.62
N VAL A 226 1.55 -1.05 15.35
CA VAL A 226 1.78 -2.14 14.36
C VAL A 226 3.14 -2.86 14.52
N SER A 227 4.10 -2.29 15.26
CA SER A 227 5.42 -2.89 15.54
C SER A 227 5.30 -4.29 16.16
N ARG A 228 4.27 -4.52 17.00
CA ARG A 228 4.01 -5.82 17.64
C ARG A 228 3.80 -6.98 16.65
N THR A 229 3.51 -6.68 15.39
CA THR A 229 3.22 -7.71 14.38
C THR A 229 4.48 -8.37 13.83
N HIS A 230 5.65 -7.81 14.10
CA HIS A 230 6.94 -8.33 13.63
C HIS A 230 8.10 -7.87 14.52
N ALA A 231 7.87 -7.82 15.83
CA ALA A 231 8.83 -7.35 16.84
C ALA A 231 10.07 -8.23 16.95
N ILE A 232 9.90 -9.56 16.85
CA ILE A 232 11.01 -10.52 16.84
C ILE A 232 10.76 -11.62 15.79
N PRO A 233 11.81 -12.31 15.29
CA PRO A 233 11.71 -13.27 14.19
C PRO A 233 10.68 -14.39 14.37
N SER A 234 10.42 -14.79 15.62
CA SER A 234 9.46 -15.84 16.01
C SER A 234 8.03 -15.35 16.21
N LEU A 235 7.81 -14.05 16.44
CA LEU A 235 6.49 -13.43 16.67
C LEU A 235 6.00 -12.66 15.45
N ASN A 236 6.03 -13.30 14.28
CA ASN A 236 5.39 -12.75 13.08
C ASN A 236 3.87 -12.96 13.16
N GLN A 237 3.10 -11.86 13.18
CA GLN A 237 1.64 -11.83 13.26
C GLN A 237 0.99 -11.07 12.09
N CYS A 238 1.73 -10.75 11.04
CA CYS A 238 1.16 -10.05 9.88
C CYS A 238 0.00 -10.82 9.23
N ARG A 239 0.01 -12.15 9.28
CA ARG A 239 -1.04 -13.03 8.75
C ARG A 239 -2.43 -12.64 9.26
N THR A 240 -2.58 -12.51 10.57
CA THR A 240 -3.86 -12.27 11.24
C THR A 240 -4.12 -10.77 11.42
N PHE A 241 -3.08 -9.98 11.66
CA PHE A 241 -3.20 -8.54 11.86
C PHE A 241 -3.75 -7.80 10.64
N ILE A 242 -3.18 -8.05 9.46
CA ILE A 242 -3.51 -7.32 8.24
C ILE A 242 -5.01 -7.41 7.90
N PRO A 243 -5.60 -8.61 7.75
CA PRO A 243 -7.03 -8.72 7.45
C PRO A 243 -7.90 -8.18 8.58
N ALA A 244 -7.54 -8.39 9.85
CA ALA A 244 -8.34 -7.89 10.98
C ALA A 244 -8.45 -6.36 10.99
N VAL A 245 -7.36 -5.63 10.71
CA VAL A 245 -7.41 -4.17 10.63
C VAL A 245 -8.18 -3.69 9.40
N VAL A 246 -7.93 -4.28 8.22
CA VAL A 246 -8.61 -3.87 6.98
C VAL A 246 -10.13 -4.14 7.05
N ALA A 247 -10.55 -5.12 7.85
CA ALA A 247 -11.96 -5.43 8.07
C ALA A 247 -12.72 -4.37 8.89
N LEU A 248 -12.03 -3.45 9.60
CA LEU A 248 -12.68 -2.43 10.40
C LEU A 248 -13.65 -1.59 9.53
N PRO A 249 -14.93 -1.45 9.90
CA PRO A 249 -15.93 -0.75 9.09
C PRO A 249 -15.52 0.68 8.72
N VAL A 250 -14.92 1.42 9.66
CA VAL A 250 -14.46 2.80 9.45
C VAL A 250 -13.38 2.92 8.38
N ILE A 251 -12.61 1.86 8.12
CA ILE A 251 -11.66 1.78 7.01
C ILE A 251 -12.40 1.30 5.75
N ARG A 252 -13.06 0.14 5.83
CA ARG A 252 -13.66 -0.54 4.67
C ARG A 252 -14.71 0.30 3.94
N GLN A 253 -15.49 1.11 4.67
CA GLN A 253 -16.55 1.94 4.07
C GLN A 253 -16.00 3.19 3.36
N LYS A 254 -14.77 3.61 3.69
CA LYS A 254 -14.15 4.83 3.12
C LYS A 254 -13.21 4.53 1.96
N VAL A 255 -12.54 3.37 1.93
CA VAL A 255 -11.61 3.03 0.85
C VAL A 255 -12.37 2.58 -0.40
N VAL A 256 -12.26 3.33 -1.50
CA VAL A 256 -13.07 3.12 -2.71
C VAL A 256 -12.26 2.65 -3.92
N LEU A 257 -10.95 2.88 -3.94
CA LEU A 257 -10.09 2.55 -5.05
C LEU A 257 -8.67 2.26 -4.58
N HIS A 258 -8.05 1.25 -5.18
CA HIS A 258 -6.64 0.95 -5.01
C HIS A 258 -5.90 1.17 -6.32
N ILE A 259 -4.78 1.87 -6.25
CA ILE A 259 -3.86 2.11 -7.35
C ILE A 259 -2.50 1.60 -6.88
N MET A 260 -2.08 0.45 -7.42
CA MET A 260 -0.77 -0.12 -7.12
C MET A 260 0.22 0.28 -8.20
N GLU A 261 1.19 1.06 -7.78
CA GLU A 261 2.34 1.39 -8.59
C GLU A 261 3.31 0.20 -8.66
N ALA A 262 3.64 -0.20 -9.88
CA ALA A 262 4.60 -1.25 -10.18
C ALA A 262 5.54 -0.78 -11.31
N PHE A 263 5.85 0.52 -11.37
CA PHE A 263 6.89 1.03 -12.28
C PHE A 263 8.26 0.55 -11.82
N VAL A 264 8.49 0.60 -10.51
CA VAL A 264 9.58 -0.05 -9.80
C VAL A 264 8.99 -0.97 -8.73
N GLY A 265 9.42 -2.24 -8.69
CA GLY A 265 9.08 -3.18 -7.63
C GLY A 265 10.31 -3.62 -6.83
N ILE A 266 10.13 -4.16 -5.63
CA ILE A 266 11.20 -4.77 -4.79
C ILE A 266 10.90 -6.25 -4.55
N TYR A 267 11.78 -7.17 -4.97
CA TYR A 267 11.50 -8.62 -4.94
C TYR A 267 12.18 -9.37 -3.79
N GLN A 268 13.11 -8.74 -3.08
CA GLN A 268 13.84 -9.27 -1.91
C GLN A 268 14.35 -8.13 -1.02
N GLY A 269 14.52 -8.38 0.27
CA GLY A 269 15.09 -7.41 1.21
C GLY A 269 14.19 -6.18 1.46
N GLY A 270 12.89 -6.31 1.20
CA GLY A 270 11.95 -5.26 1.50
C GLY A 270 11.91 -4.93 3.00
N PRO A 271 11.59 -3.68 3.37
CA PRO A 271 11.01 -2.68 2.47
C PRO A 271 12.02 -1.71 1.81
N PHE A 272 13.32 -1.77 2.17
CA PHE A 272 14.31 -0.74 1.83
C PHE A 272 15.40 -1.17 0.82
N ALA A 273 15.51 -2.46 0.48
CA ALA A 273 16.64 -2.94 -0.33
C ALA A 273 16.48 -2.63 -1.83
N SER A 274 16.93 -1.44 -2.23
CA SER A 274 16.96 -0.96 -3.63
C SER A 274 17.82 -1.81 -4.57
N ALA A 275 18.77 -2.59 -4.04
CA ALA A 275 19.57 -3.55 -4.81
C ALA A 275 18.71 -4.65 -5.48
N TYR A 276 17.52 -4.94 -4.92
CA TYR A 276 16.58 -5.92 -5.46
C TYR A 276 15.39 -5.25 -6.15
N ALA A 277 15.60 -4.04 -6.66
CA ALA A 277 14.60 -3.37 -7.47
C ALA A 277 14.54 -3.96 -8.88
N TRP A 278 13.34 -4.03 -9.44
CA TRP A 278 13.14 -4.32 -10.86
C TRP A 278 12.07 -3.39 -11.44
N GLU A 279 12.00 -3.30 -12.76
CA GLU A 279 11.07 -2.40 -13.46
C GLU A 279 9.97 -3.20 -14.17
N PRO A 280 8.86 -3.56 -13.49
CA PRO A 280 7.70 -4.13 -14.17
C PRO A 280 7.06 -3.16 -15.17
N LYS A 281 7.29 -1.84 -15.01
CA LYS A 281 6.75 -0.77 -15.86
C LYS A 281 5.23 -0.83 -15.99
N ALA A 282 4.57 -1.09 -14.86
CA ALA A 282 3.14 -1.35 -14.81
C ALA A 282 2.42 -0.57 -13.71
N LEU A 283 1.11 -0.42 -13.88
CA LEU A 283 0.19 0.08 -12.87
C LEU A 283 -1.03 -0.85 -12.80
N MET A 284 -1.44 -1.21 -11.59
CA MET A 284 -2.64 -1.99 -11.35
C MET A 284 -3.68 -1.10 -10.67
N MET A 285 -4.94 -1.26 -11.05
CA MET A 285 -6.06 -0.51 -10.48
C MET A 285 -7.21 -1.48 -10.20
N SER A 286 -7.79 -1.41 -9.00
CA SER A 286 -8.81 -2.34 -8.53
C SER A 286 -9.66 -1.71 -7.44
N THR A 287 -10.92 -2.13 -7.33
CA THR A 287 -11.77 -1.92 -6.15
C THR A 287 -11.65 -3.07 -5.14
N ASP A 288 -11.01 -4.18 -5.51
CA ASP A 288 -10.76 -5.34 -4.68
C ASP A 288 -9.27 -5.39 -4.29
N PRO A 289 -8.92 -5.17 -3.01
CA PRO A 289 -7.53 -5.19 -2.54
C PRO A 289 -6.95 -6.60 -2.47
N VAL A 290 -7.78 -7.62 -2.24
CA VAL A 290 -7.34 -9.02 -2.10
C VAL A 290 -6.93 -9.56 -3.46
N ALA A 291 -7.77 -9.34 -4.47
CA ALA A 291 -7.45 -9.71 -5.84
C ALA A 291 -6.15 -9.03 -6.25
N MET A 292 -6.07 -7.71 -6.08
CA MET A 292 -4.87 -6.91 -6.42
C MET A 292 -3.60 -7.48 -5.77
N ASP A 293 -3.65 -7.79 -4.47
CA ASP A 293 -2.49 -8.32 -3.74
C ASP A 293 -2.16 -9.76 -4.12
N ARG A 294 -3.14 -10.59 -4.50
CA ARG A 294 -2.87 -11.91 -5.08
C ARG A 294 -2.05 -11.79 -6.37
N LEU A 295 -2.41 -10.86 -7.25
CA LEU A 295 -1.62 -10.61 -8.46
C LEU A 295 -0.23 -10.03 -8.12
N ALA A 296 -0.15 -9.14 -7.14
CA ALA A 296 1.13 -8.61 -6.66
C ALA A 296 2.06 -9.73 -6.15
N TRP A 297 1.50 -10.68 -5.39
CA TRP A 297 2.22 -11.89 -4.96
C TRP A 297 2.73 -12.67 -6.17
N ASP A 298 1.88 -13.00 -7.14
CA ASP A 298 2.29 -13.74 -8.34
C ASP A 298 3.45 -13.07 -9.09
N LEU A 299 3.41 -11.74 -9.21
CA LEU A 299 4.46 -10.96 -9.88
C LEU A 299 5.79 -11.00 -9.12
N ILE A 300 5.75 -10.90 -7.79
CA ILE A 300 6.95 -11.01 -6.95
C ILE A 300 7.53 -12.43 -7.06
N ASP A 301 6.71 -13.47 -6.93
CA ASP A 301 7.18 -14.86 -7.04
C ASP A 301 7.74 -15.18 -8.43
N ALA A 302 7.12 -14.65 -9.50
CA ALA A 302 7.66 -14.79 -10.84
C ALA A 302 9.05 -14.14 -10.97
N GLN A 303 9.24 -12.94 -10.41
CA GLN A 303 10.55 -12.29 -10.43
C GLN A 303 11.57 -13.05 -9.58
N ARG A 304 11.18 -13.53 -8.39
CA ARG A 304 12.03 -14.34 -7.52
C ARG A 304 12.49 -15.62 -8.21
N ALA A 305 11.58 -16.33 -8.88
CA ALA A 305 11.90 -17.54 -9.64
C ALA A 305 12.91 -17.26 -10.76
N ARG A 306 12.79 -16.13 -11.48
CA ARG A 306 13.75 -15.72 -12.54
C ARG A 306 15.17 -15.55 -12.01
N VAL A 307 15.32 -15.10 -10.77
CA VAL A 307 16.63 -14.95 -10.10
C VAL A 307 16.95 -16.13 -9.18
N ARG A 308 16.23 -17.25 -9.31
CA ARG A 308 16.43 -18.50 -8.56
C ARG A 308 16.29 -18.35 -7.03
N LEU A 309 15.44 -17.43 -6.59
CA LEU A 309 15.02 -17.32 -5.19
C LEU A 309 13.76 -18.18 -4.93
N PRO A 310 13.62 -18.73 -3.70
CA PRO A 310 12.39 -19.42 -3.30
C PRO A 310 11.16 -18.51 -3.37
N ALA A 311 9.98 -19.07 -3.63
CA ALA A 311 8.72 -18.35 -3.51
C ALA A 311 8.52 -17.75 -2.10
N LEU A 312 7.73 -16.68 -1.98
CA LEU A 312 7.52 -15.97 -0.71
C LEU A 312 7.04 -16.90 0.41
N ALA A 313 6.05 -17.75 0.14
CA ALA A 313 5.52 -18.70 1.13
C ALA A 313 6.52 -19.81 1.52
N LYS A 314 7.60 -19.97 0.74
CA LYS A 314 8.71 -20.90 0.97
C LYS A 314 9.98 -20.20 1.47
N SER A 315 9.86 -18.94 1.93
CA SER A 315 10.98 -18.13 2.42
C SER A 315 10.89 -17.90 3.93
N GLY A 316 12.02 -18.05 4.63
CA GLY A 316 12.14 -17.87 6.07
C GLY A 316 13.23 -18.74 6.69
N LEU A 317 13.78 -18.31 7.82
CA LEU A 317 14.95 -18.92 8.48
C LEU A 317 14.77 -20.39 8.87
N LEU A 318 13.53 -20.84 9.10
CA LEU A 318 13.23 -22.20 9.57
C LEU A 318 12.61 -23.11 8.51
N LEU A 319 12.51 -22.67 7.25
CA LEU A 319 11.89 -23.49 6.21
C LEU A 319 12.89 -24.48 5.58
N PRO A 320 12.54 -25.78 5.49
CA PRO A 320 13.42 -26.79 4.88
C PRO A 320 13.76 -26.43 3.43
N GLY A 321 15.05 -26.53 3.08
CA GLY A 321 15.54 -26.19 1.74
C GLY A 321 15.74 -24.69 1.50
N TYR A 322 15.50 -23.83 2.50
CA TYR A 322 16.03 -22.47 2.51
C TYR A 322 17.53 -22.55 2.82
N ALA A 323 18.34 -22.87 1.81
CA ALA A 323 19.73 -22.46 1.84
C ALA A 323 19.68 -20.95 2.00
N SER A 324 20.29 -20.41 3.06
CA SER A 324 20.46 -18.97 3.29
C SER A 324 20.53 -18.26 1.94
N ASP A 325 19.63 -17.32 1.67
CA ASP A 325 19.79 -16.53 0.46
C ASP A 325 21.23 -16.03 0.43
N ARG A 326 21.85 -16.03 -0.75
CA ARG A 326 23.28 -15.75 -0.90
C ARG A 326 23.71 -14.42 -0.25
N ASP A 327 22.75 -13.56 0.07
CA ASP A 327 22.91 -12.22 0.59
C ASP A 327 22.36 -12.02 2.03
N GLU A 328 21.93 -13.08 2.72
CA GLU A 328 21.47 -13.10 4.11
C GLU A 328 20.36 -12.05 4.43
N LYS A 329 19.28 -12.01 3.64
CA LYS A 329 18.18 -11.03 3.80
C LYS A 329 16.97 -11.57 4.57
N GLU A 330 16.92 -12.85 4.94
CA GLU A 330 15.86 -13.31 5.83
C GLU A 330 16.10 -12.88 7.27
N SER A 331 15.06 -12.32 7.88
CA SER A 331 15.07 -11.94 9.29
C SER A 331 13.93 -12.56 10.09
N PHE A 332 13.04 -13.35 9.46
CA PHE A 332 11.90 -13.98 10.11
C PHE A 332 11.93 -15.49 9.92
N HIS A 333 11.41 -16.23 10.91
CA HIS A 333 11.29 -17.69 10.83
C HIS A 333 10.46 -18.13 9.62
N ARG A 334 9.43 -17.33 9.29
CA ARG A 334 8.57 -17.53 8.12
C ARG A 334 8.00 -16.18 7.68
N ARG A 335 7.98 -15.94 6.36
CA ARG A 335 7.16 -14.87 5.77
C ARG A 335 5.67 -15.24 5.79
N GLN A 336 4.78 -14.25 5.79
CA GLN A 336 3.34 -14.48 5.92
C GLN A 336 2.50 -13.88 4.77
N PRO A 337 2.78 -14.22 3.49
CA PRO A 337 1.95 -13.75 2.37
C PRO A 337 0.51 -14.29 2.43
N GLU A 338 0.24 -15.31 3.24
CA GLU A 338 -1.10 -15.90 3.39
C GLU A 338 -2.10 -14.96 4.09
N HIS A 339 -1.67 -13.78 4.56
CA HIS A 339 -2.60 -12.72 4.97
C HIS A 339 -3.57 -12.34 3.85
N ILE A 340 -3.16 -12.47 2.58
CA ILE A 340 -3.99 -12.17 1.40
C ILE A 340 -5.09 -13.24 1.26
N GLU A 341 -4.75 -14.51 1.45
CA GLU A 341 -5.74 -15.60 1.44
C GLU A 341 -6.72 -15.46 2.59
N LEU A 342 -6.22 -15.19 3.80
CA LEU A 342 -7.06 -14.97 4.96
C LEU A 342 -7.99 -13.76 4.77
N ALA A 343 -7.51 -12.67 4.17
CA ALA A 343 -8.34 -11.53 3.80
C ALA A 343 -9.48 -11.92 2.84
N GLY A 344 -9.21 -12.80 1.86
CA GLY A 344 -10.23 -13.34 0.98
C GLY A 344 -11.28 -14.16 1.73
N VAL A 345 -10.85 -15.07 2.61
CA VAL A 345 -11.75 -15.88 3.46
C VAL A 345 -12.57 -14.99 4.41
N SER A 346 -12.01 -13.88 4.89
CA SER A 346 -12.72 -12.88 5.69
C SER A 346 -13.67 -11.99 4.88
N GLY A 347 -13.87 -12.27 3.60
CA GLY A 347 -14.79 -11.52 2.73
C GLY A 347 -14.32 -10.12 2.40
N LEU A 348 -13.01 -9.85 2.44
CA LEU A 348 -12.43 -8.55 2.05
C LEU A 348 -12.24 -8.41 0.54
N GLY A 349 -12.38 -9.50 -0.21
CA GLY A 349 -12.21 -9.56 -1.65
C GLY A 349 -11.96 -10.99 -2.13
N VAL A 350 -11.51 -11.14 -3.37
CA VAL A 350 -11.36 -12.44 -4.04
C VAL A 350 -9.89 -12.86 -4.11
N PHE A 351 -9.54 -13.95 -3.42
CA PHE A 351 -8.18 -14.49 -3.46
C PHE A 351 -7.92 -15.37 -4.69
N ARG A 352 -8.89 -16.17 -5.12
CA ARG A 352 -8.69 -17.14 -6.21
C ARG A 352 -8.68 -16.44 -7.57
N ARG A 353 -7.60 -16.64 -8.32
CA ARG A 353 -7.39 -16.03 -9.65
C ARG A 353 -8.53 -16.28 -10.64
N THR A 354 -9.20 -17.42 -10.53
CA THR A 354 -10.30 -17.86 -11.41
C THR A 354 -11.64 -17.19 -11.10
N GLU A 355 -11.78 -16.58 -9.92
CA GLU A 355 -13.02 -15.98 -9.44
C GLU A 355 -13.05 -14.45 -9.62
N ALA A 356 -11.92 -13.84 -9.97
CA ALA A 356 -11.79 -12.41 -10.25
C ALA A 356 -11.65 -12.12 -11.75
N GLU A 357 -12.24 -11.03 -12.22
CA GLU A 357 -12.04 -10.55 -13.59
C GLU A 357 -10.69 -9.81 -13.70
N TRP A 358 -9.87 -10.22 -14.67
CA TRP A 358 -8.56 -9.63 -14.91
C TRP A 358 -8.45 -9.09 -16.33
N ARG A 359 -8.01 -7.84 -16.46
CA ARG A 359 -7.72 -7.22 -17.76
C ARG A 359 -6.26 -6.81 -17.83
N ARG A 360 -5.49 -7.49 -18.68
CA ARG A 360 -4.14 -7.08 -19.04
C ARG A 360 -4.19 -6.23 -20.31
N VAL A 361 -3.64 -5.02 -20.23
CA VAL A 361 -3.63 -4.07 -21.34
C VAL A 361 -2.21 -3.55 -21.52
N HIS A 362 -1.78 -3.50 -22.79
CA HIS A 362 -0.45 -3.07 -23.22
C HIS A 362 -0.57 -1.81 -24.08
N GLU A 363 0.24 -0.80 -23.79
CA GLU A 363 0.45 0.35 -24.66
C GLU A 363 1.41 -0.04 -25.80
N GLY A 364 0.95 -0.10 -27.06
CA GLY A 364 1.83 -0.35 -28.23
C GLY A 364 1.33 -1.23 -29.39
N SER A 365 0.06 -1.66 -29.44
CA SER A 365 -0.47 -2.47 -30.57
C SER A 365 -1.55 -1.78 -31.40
N GLU A 366 -1.37 -0.49 -31.72
CA GLU A 366 -2.12 0.18 -32.79
C GLU A 366 -1.24 0.29 -34.03
N ARG A 367 -0.97 -0.85 -34.68
CA ARG A 367 -0.64 -0.91 -36.11
C ARG A 367 -1.43 -2.06 -36.73
N GLY A 368 -2.42 -1.71 -37.54
CA GLY A 368 -3.16 -2.62 -38.40
C GLY A 368 -4.26 -3.40 -37.69
N GLY A 369 -5.50 -3.25 -38.16
CA GLY A 369 -6.68 -3.83 -37.54
C GLY A 369 -6.57 -5.32 -37.28
N ARG A 370 -6.47 -5.69 -36.00
CA ARG A 370 -6.89 -6.98 -35.47
C ARG A 370 -7.55 -6.71 -34.12
N LYS A 371 -8.81 -7.16 -34.00
CA LYS A 371 -9.64 -7.05 -32.80
C LYS A 371 -8.84 -7.30 -31.52
N LEU A 372 -9.02 -6.39 -30.55
CA LEU A 372 -8.71 -6.58 -29.14
C LEU A 372 -9.02 -8.04 -28.74
N ARG A 373 -8.01 -8.84 -28.41
CA ARG A 373 -8.23 -10.12 -27.74
C ARG A 373 -8.38 -9.84 -26.27
N THR A 374 -9.62 -9.61 -25.84
CA THR A 374 -10.00 -9.78 -24.44
C THR A 374 -9.80 -11.26 -24.10
N ILE A 375 -8.74 -11.61 -23.39
CA ILE A 375 -8.62 -12.95 -22.80
C ILE A 375 -9.54 -12.94 -21.57
N GLN A 376 -10.83 -13.19 -21.80
CA GLN A 376 -11.72 -13.62 -20.72
C GLN A 376 -11.34 -15.06 -20.40
N HIS A 377 -10.84 -15.33 -19.18
CA HIS A 377 -10.86 -16.69 -18.67
C HIS A 377 -12.33 -17.08 -18.49
N ARG A 378 -12.82 -17.99 -19.35
CA ARG A 378 -14.19 -18.52 -19.27
C ARG A 378 -14.41 -19.14 -17.89
N ARG A 379 -15.56 -18.80 -17.30
CA ARG A 379 -16.20 -19.52 -16.20
C ARG A 379 -16.19 -21.02 -16.53
N ILE A 380 -15.49 -21.84 -15.75
CA ILE A 380 -15.75 -23.28 -15.75
C ILE A 380 -17.06 -23.44 -14.99
N ALA A 381 -18.12 -23.83 -15.70
CA ALA A 381 -19.39 -24.19 -15.07
C ALA A 381 -19.11 -25.35 -14.10
N LEU A 382 -19.31 -25.12 -12.81
CA LEU A 382 -19.43 -26.21 -11.84
C LEU A 382 -20.71 -26.95 -12.20
N GLY A 383 -20.57 -28.22 -12.57
CA GLY A 383 -21.67 -29.10 -12.92
C GLY A 383 -22.68 -29.20 -11.79
N GLU A 384 -23.94 -29.35 -12.18
CA GLU A 384 -25.05 -29.66 -11.30
C GLU A 384 -24.81 -31.00 -10.58
N PRO A 385 -25.41 -31.21 -9.39
CA PRO A 385 -25.29 -32.47 -8.67
C PRO A 385 -26.06 -33.57 -9.42
N ALA A 386 -25.43 -34.72 -9.61
CA ALA A 386 -26.14 -35.93 -10.01
C ALA A 386 -26.94 -36.45 -8.81
N GLU A 387 -28.22 -36.79 -9.05
CA GLU A 387 -29.09 -37.56 -8.15
C GLU A 387 -28.54 -38.95 -7.82
#